data_AF-A0A9D2TMH1-F1
#
_entry.id   AF-A0A9D2TMH1-F1
#
_cell.length_a   1.000
_cell.length_b   1.000
_cell.length_c   1.000
_cell.angle_alpha   90.00
_cell.angle_beta   90.00
_cell.angle_gamma   90.00
#
_symmetry.space_group_name_H-M   'P 1'
#
loop_
_entity.id
_entity.type
_entity.pdbx_description
1 polymer ?
#
loop_
_entity_poly.entity_id
_entity_poly.type
_entity_poly.pdbx_seq_one_letter_code
_entity_poly.pdbx_strand_id
1 'polypeptide(L)'
;MTGEKILLWQDGEYHYPAAYGFVPFLTSYIHEDKDVHPGMIVVPGGAYRNASPSEGHLPAEEFYRAGYNVFVLAYTVNLLDEPLKLQPLNDISRAVRMIRKNADTYSVDPEQIALCGFSAGGHLCASLCVHFGDIADQDPEYQAVSNRPDAAILSYPVITSGEYAHRDSMTALLGSEPTVEELEYMSLEKHVTAETPPCFLWQTVTDATVPVENSYLFAEACRRNGVCFAHHVFSEGVHGMSVATEQWLEREFGVPYTLEQIRMLADAVSRGKTSYPQEKGAEILSDFGLDGKKKEKWTPGQKAAIHDTLKEVGIWPQLAEEWLNKIWKK
;
A
#
# COMPACT_ATOMS: atom_id res chain seq x y z
N MET A 1 -3.28 -17.30 13.61
CA MET A 1 -2.40 -17.62 12.46
C MET A 1 -1.74 -16.34 11.97
N THR A 2 -0.51 -16.08 12.43
CA THR A 2 0.23 -14.85 12.12
C THR A 2 1.52 -15.19 11.40
N GLY A 3 1.82 -14.47 10.32
CA GLY A 3 3.05 -14.62 9.54
C GLY A 3 2.96 -15.68 8.44
N GLU A 4 1.78 -16.23 8.13
CA GLU A 4 1.63 -17.16 7.01
C GLU A 4 1.70 -16.41 5.68
N LYS A 5 2.51 -16.94 4.76
CA LYS A 5 2.66 -16.41 3.40
C LYS A 5 1.65 -17.09 2.47
N ILE A 6 0.81 -16.28 1.83
CA ILE A 6 -0.24 -16.72 0.90
C ILE A 6 0.06 -16.13 -0.47
N LEU A 7 0.45 -16.96 -1.44
CA LEU A 7 0.75 -16.50 -2.81
C LEU A 7 -0.53 -16.05 -3.53
N LEU A 8 -0.48 -14.91 -4.23
CA LEU A 8 -1.64 -14.39 -4.96
C LEU A 8 -1.93 -15.13 -6.26
N TRP A 9 -0.87 -15.63 -6.89
CA TRP A 9 -0.90 -16.21 -8.22
C TRP A 9 -0.37 -17.63 -8.17
N GLN A 10 -1.04 -18.53 -8.90
CA GLN A 10 -0.56 -19.90 -9.03
C GLN A 10 0.66 -19.98 -9.98
N ASP A 11 1.35 -21.11 -9.97
CA ASP A 11 2.47 -21.36 -10.87
C ASP A 11 2.05 -21.18 -12.33
N GLY A 12 2.75 -20.26 -13.02
CA GLY A 12 2.46 -19.95 -14.42
C GLY A 12 1.28 -18.99 -14.64
N GLU A 13 0.65 -18.44 -13.60
CA GLU A 13 -0.32 -17.35 -13.75
C GLU A 13 0.37 -15.99 -13.80
N TYR A 14 1.35 -15.79 -12.93
CA TYR A 14 2.04 -14.51 -12.76
C TYR A 14 3.20 -14.35 -13.74
N HIS A 15 3.15 -13.26 -14.49
CA HIS A 15 4.19 -12.91 -15.45
C HIS A 15 4.51 -11.42 -15.38
N TYR A 16 5.55 -11.08 -14.64
CA TYR A 16 6.21 -9.79 -14.74
C TYR A 16 7.70 -10.00 -15.04
N PRO A 17 8.22 -9.52 -16.18
CA PRO A 17 9.59 -9.84 -16.62
C PRO A 17 10.68 -9.53 -15.59
N ALA A 18 10.58 -8.37 -14.91
CA ALA A 18 11.51 -7.95 -13.87
C ALA A 18 11.15 -8.46 -12.45
N ALA A 19 10.35 -9.52 -12.33
CA ALA A 19 10.08 -10.14 -11.02
C ALA A 19 11.24 -11.00 -10.50
N TYR A 20 12.08 -11.55 -11.39
CA TYR A 20 13.21 -12.40 -11.04
C TYR A 20 12.86 -13.57 -10.10
N GLY A 21 11.69 -14.18 -10.30
CA GLY A 21 11.17 -15.30 -9.50
C GLY A 21 10.30 -14.89 -8.30
N PHE A 22 10.12 -13.59 -8.08
CA PHE A 22 9.14 -13.09 -7.12
C PHE A 22 7.72 -13.40 -7.59
N VAL A 23 6.87 -13.79 -6.64
CA VAL A 23 5.42 -13.89 -6.84
C VAL A 23 4.77 -13.07 -5.72
N PRO A 24 3.90 -12.09 -6.05
CA PRO A 24 3.15 -11.31 -5.06
C PRO A 24 2.43 -12.19 -4.04
N PHE A 25 2.38 -11.73 -2.80
CA PHE A 25 1.82 -12.51 -1.70
C PHE A 25 1.22 -11.64 -0.59
N LEU A 26 0.37 -12.26 0.22
CA LEU A 26 -0.14 -11.73 1.47
C LEU A 26 0.60 -12.36 2.64
N THR A 27 0.85 -11.58 3.69
CA THR A 27 1.24 -12.09 5.01
C THR A 27 0.09 -11.89 5.99
N SER A 28 -0.41 -12.98 6.58
CA SER A 28 -1.62 -12.97 7.40
C SER A 28 -1.37 -12.61 8.87
N TYR A 29 -2.36 -11.99 9.50
CA TYR A 29 -2.50 -11.73 10.92
C TYR A 29 -3.96 -12.05 11.26
N ILE A 30 -4.23 -13.32 11.52
CA ILE A 30 -5.59 -13.85 11.71
C ILE A 30 -5.77 -14.32 13.15
N HIS A 31 -6.86 -13.89 13.80
CA HIS A 31 -7.22 -14.30 15.14
C HIS A 31 -7.48 -15.80 15.20
N GLU A 32 -7.09 -16.46 16.29
CA GLU A 32 -7.25 -17.92 16.47
C GLU A 32 -8.52 -18.30 17.23
N ASP A 33 -9.41 -17.33 17.43
CA ASP A 33 -10.74 -17.58 17.97
C ASP A 33 -11.70 -18.08 16.87
N LYS A 34 -12.99 -18.12 17.19
CA LYS A 34 -14.04 -18.59 16.28
C LYS A 34 -14.91 -17.46 15.76
N ASP A 35 -14.53 -16.22 16.06
CA ASP A 35 -15.33 -15.05 15.69
C ASP A 35 -15.04 -14.67 14.24
N VAL A 36 -16.01 -14.03 13.61
CA VAL A 36 -15.84 -13.44 12.27
C VAL A 36 -15.45 -11.99 12.45
N HIS A 37 -14.35 -11.58 11.83
CA HIS A 37 -13.77 -10.25 11.96
C HIS A 37 -13.88 -9.46 10.65
N PRO A 38 -13.93 -8.11 10.70
CA PRO A 38 -13.67 -7.32 9.50
C PRO A 38 -12.26 -7.61 8.95
N GLY A 39 -12.13 -7.57 7.63
CA GLY A 39 -10.87 -7.76 6.93
C GLY A 39 -10.14 -6.43 6.71
N MET A 40 -8.83 -6.41 6.87
CA MET A 40 -7.98 -5.27 6.53
C MET A 40 -6.83 -5.71 5.61
N ILE A 41 -6.67 -5.09 4.45
CA ILE A 41 -5.52 -5.29 3.57
C ILE A 41 -4.61 -4.07 3.67
N VAL A 42 -3.45 -4.24 4.31
CA VAL A 42 -2.40 -3.23 4.42
C VAL A 42 -1.56 -3.24 3.15
N VAL A 43 -1.41 -2.08 2.52
CA VAL A 43 -0.70 -1.89 1.25
C VAL A 43 0.44 -0.89 1.45
N PRO A 44 1.69 -1.37 1.62
CA PRO A 44 2.83 -0.50 1.84
C PRO A 44 3.09 0.47 0.70
N GLY A 45 3.65 1.64 1.00
CA GLY A 45 4.20 2.56 0.03
C GLY A 45 5.58 2.13 -0.45
N GLY A 46 6.34 3.09 -1.00
CA GLY A 46 7.67 2.85 -1.57
C GLY A 46 7.79 3.23 -3.04
N ALA A 47 7.00 4.22 -3.49
CA ALA A 47 7.03 4.78 -4.85
C ALA A 47 6.85 3.75 -5.98
N TYR A 48 6.19 2.62 -5.71
CA TYR A 48 6.18 1.43 -6.57
C TYR A 48 7.57 0.85 -6.88
N ARG A 49 8.64 1.33 -6.23
CA ARG A 49 10.01 0.83 -6.34
C ARG A 49 10.31 -0.28 -5.35
N ASN A 50 9.60 -0.28 -4.22
CA ASN A 50 9.65 -1.26 -3.16
C ASN A 50 8.32 -1.27 -2.41
N ALA A 51 8.09 -2.28 -1.56
CA ALA A 51 7.01 -2.28 -0.57
C ALA A 51 7.63 -2.04 0.82
N SER A 52 7.43 -0.83 1.35
CA SER A 52 8.14 -0.33 2.53
C SER A 52 7.88 -1.19 3.78
N PRO A 53 8.92 -1.70 4.47
CA PRO A 53 8.72 -2.53 5.66
C PRO A 53 8.13 -1.76 6.84
N SER A 54 8.31 -0.43 6.90
CA SER A 54 7.73 0.40 7.98
C SER A 54 6.21 0.54 7.87
N GLU A 55 5.63 0.21 6.72
CA GLU A 55 4.22 0.36 6.39
C GLU A 55 3.54 -1.01 6.19
N GLY A 56 4.20 -2.10 6.62
CA GLY A 56 3.66 -3.46 6.63
C GLY A 56 3.30 -3.92 8.04
N HIS A 57 4.28 -4.43 8.78
CA HIS A 57 4.05 -5.07 10.09
C HIS A 57 3.43 -4.13 11.14
N LEU A 58 3.92 -2.88 11.28
CA LEU A 58 3.43 -1.95 12.30
C LEU A 58 1.93 -1.63 12.16
N PRO A 59 1.42 -1.19 10.99
CA PRO A 59 -0.02 -0.98 10.84
C PRO A 59 -0.80 -2.30 10.91
N ALA A 60 -0.23 -3.43 10.50
CA ALA A 60 -0.90 -4.71 10.64
C ALA A 60 -1.13 -5.10 12.11
N GLU A 61 -0.15 -4.90 12.98
CA GLU A 61 -0.34 -5.13 14.43
C GLU A 61 -1.38 -4.18 15.03
N GLU A 62 -1.41 -2.91 14.60
CA GLU A 62 -2.36 -1.92 15.11
C GLU A 62 -3.81 -2.34 14.81
N PHE A 63 -4.11 -2.68 13.55
CA PHE A 63 -5.45 -3.13 13.19
C PHE A 63 -5.77 -4.53 13.70
N TYR A 64 -4.79 -5.43 13.81
CA TYR A 64 -5.00 -6.73 14.45
C TYR A 64 -5.41 -6.58 15.91
N ARG A 65 -4.78 -5.67 16.66
CA ARG A 65 -5.18 -5.36 18.05
C ARG A 65 -6.55 -4.70 18.14
N ALA A 66 -6.98 -3.98 17.10
CA ALA A 66 -8.32 -3.42 16.97
C ALA A 66 -9.39 -4.46 16.56
N GLY A 67 -9.03 -5.74 16.41
CA GLY A 67 -9.98 -6.82 16.15
C GLY A 67 -10.24 -7.11 14.68
N TYR A 68 -9.31 -6.77 13.78
CA TYR A 68 -9.37 -7.07 12.36
C TYR A 68 -8.52 -8.31 12.04
N ASN A 69 -8.98 -9.12 11.09
CA ASN A 69 -8.09 -10.06 10.41
C ASN A 69 -7.34 -9.31 9.30
N VAL A 70 -6.01 -9.21 9.44
CA VAL A 70 -5.18 -8.32 8.62
C VAL A 70 -4.29 -9.10 7.65
N PHE A 71 -4.09 -8.55 6.46
CA PHE A 71 -3.23 -9.09 5.42
C PHE A 71 -2.31 -8.00 4.89
N VAL A 72 -1.00 -8.20 4.97
CA VAL A 72 -0.03 -7.25 4.38
C VAL A 72 0.29 -7.70 2.97
N LEU A 73 0.04 -6.83 1.99
CA LEU A 73 0.29 -7.11 0.58
C LEU A 73 1.73 -6.73 0.18
N ALA A 74 2.54 -7.74 -0.19
CA ALA A 74 3.74 -7.56 -0.97
C ALA A 74 3.37 -7.66 -2.46
N TYR A 75 3.08 -6.52 -3.09
CA TYR A 75 2.70 -6.42 -4.50
C TYR A 75 3.93 -6.26 -5.41
N THR A 76 3.73 -6.41 -6.72
CA THR A 76 4.79 -6.21 -7.72
C THR A 76 5.27 -4.77 -7.72
N VAL A 77 6.57 -4.60 -7.57
CA VAL A 77 7.29 -3.33 -7.59
C VAL A 77 8.43 -3.39 -8.58
N ASN A 78 9.02 -2.25 -8.94
CA ASN A 78 10.21 -2.26 -9.78
C ASN A 78 11.20 -1.14 -9.47
N LEU A 79 12.39 -1.53 -9.02
CA LEU A 79 13.50 -0.64 -8.75
C LEU A 79 14.27 -0.22 -10.02
N LEU A 80 14.18 -0.98 -11.12
CA LEU A 80 15.04 -0.85 -12.31
C LEU A 80 14.36 -0.14 -13.52
N ASP A 81 13.37 0.72 -13.29
CA ASP A 81 12.75 1.57 -14.32
C ASP A 81 12.01 0.87 -15.49
N GLU A 82 11.79 -0.45 -15.45
CA GLU A 82 10.78 -1.05 -16.34
C GLU A 82 9.37 -0.66 -15.86
N PRO A 83 8.47 -0.20 -16.76
CA PRO A 83 7.13 0.20 -16.37
C PRO A 83 6.31 -0.96 -15.80
N LEU A 84 5.72 -0.77 -14.63
CA LEU A 84 4.85 -1.75 -13.99
C LEU A 84 3.49 -1.88 -14.66
N LYS A 85 3.03 -0.82 -15.34
CA LYS A 85 1.70 -0.69 -15.94
C LYS A 85 0.62 -1.10 -14.93
N LEU A 86 -0.30 -2.00 -15.31
CA LEU A 86 -1.42 -2.43 -14.47
C LEU A 86 -1.07 -3.57 -13.51
N GLN A 87 0.16 -4.11 -13.51
CA GLN A 87 0.47 -5.29 -12.70
C GLN A 87 0.19 -5.10 -11.20
N PRO A 88 0.59 -3.99 -10.54
CA PRO A 88 0.27 -3.77 -9.13
C PRO A 88 -1.25 -3.73 -8.88
N LEU A 89 -2.01 -3.17 -9.82
CA LEU A 89 -3.47 -3.07 -9.74
C LEU A 89 -4.14 -4.44 -9.88
N ASN A 90 -3.58 -5.31 -10.74
CA ASN A 90 -3.99 -6.71 -10.83
C ASN A 90 -3.71 -7.46 -9.51
N ASP A 91 -2.56 -7.22 -8.87
CA ASP A 91 -2.21 -7.88 -7.60
C ASP A 91 -3.19 -7.52 -6.48
N ILE A 92 -3.47 -6.23 -6.26
CA ILE A 92 -4.41 -5.81 -5.22
C ILE A 92 -5.86 -6.25 -5.53
N SER A 93 -6.26 -6.25 -6.81
CA SER A 93 -7.55 -6.81 -7.25
C SER A 93 -7.66 -8.29 -6.90
N ARG A 94 -6.64 -9.09 -7.23
CA ARG A 94 -6.55 -10.51 -6.89
C ARG A 94 -6.55 -10.73 -5.37
N ALA A 95 -5.86 -9.89 -4.60
CA ALA A 95 -5.85 -9.98 -3.14
C ALA A 95 -7.25 -9.80 -2.52
N VAL A 96 -8.00 -8.78 -2.94
CA VAL A 96 -9.37 -8.56 -2.46
C VAL A 96 -10.28 -9.72 -2.86
N ARG A 97 -10.21 -10.18 -4.13
CA ARG A 97 -10.98 -11.34 -4.60
C ARG A 97 -10.64 -12.60 -3.79
N MET A 98 -9.36 -12.81 -3.49
CA MET A 98 -8.89 -13.98 -2.74
C MET A 98 -9.39 -13.99 -1.30
N ILE A 99 -9.30 -12.87 -0.59
CA ILE A 99 -9.80 -12.78 0.78
C ILE A 99 -11.31 -12.95 0.80
N ARG A 100 -12.04 -12.27 -0.10
CA ARG A 100 -13.50 -12.38 -0.18
C ARG A 100 -13.99 -13.78 -0.53
N LYS A 101 -13.32 -14.46 -1.48
CA LYS A 101 -13.63 -15.84 -1.87
C LYS A 101 -13.40 -16.84 -0.73
N ASN A 102 -12.36 -16.62 0.06
CA ASN A 102 -11.94 -17.52 1.14
C ASN A 102 -12.31 -16.98 2.53
N ALA A 103 -13.34 -16.12 2.61
CA ALA A 103 -13.76 -15.43 3.82
C ALA A 103 -14.01 -16.40 4.99
N ASP A 104 -14.67 -17.53 4.74
CA ASP A 104 -14.89 -18.59 5.74
C ASP A 104 -13.59 -19.19 6.29
N THR A 105 -12.60 -19.41 5.42
CA THR A 105 -11.28 -19.96 5.81
C THR A 105 -10.48 -18.96 6.66
N TYR A 106 -10.65 -17.68 6.37
CA TYR A 106 -9.92 -16.60 7.03
C TYR A 106 -10.69 -15.95 8.20
N SER A 107 -11.89 -16.45 8.52
CA SER A 107 -12.79 -15.85 9.50
C SER A 107 -13.01 -14.35 9.25
N VAL A 108 -13.16 -13.96 7.99
CA VAL A 108 -13.38 -12.56 7.55
C VAL A 108 -14.84 -12.36 7.16
N ASP A 109 -15.44 -11.22 7.50
CA ASP A 109 -16.72 -10.79 6.93
C ASP A 109 -16.50 -10.33 5.48
N PRO A 110 -17.08 -11.00 4.46
CA PRO A 110 -16.84 -10.67 3.06
C PRO A 110 -17.39 -9.29 2.63
N GLU A 111 -18.25 -8.67 3.44
CA GLU A 111 -18.84 -7.35 3.22
C GLU A 111 -18.14 -6.24 4.02
N GLN A 112 -17.08 -6.57 4.79
CA GLN A 112 -16.29 -5.63 5.58
C GLN A 112 -14.79 -5.79 5.32
N ILE A 113 -14.38 -5.67 4.04
CA ILE A 113 -12.97 -5.71 3.63
C ILE A 113 -12.48 -4.30 3.33
N ALA A 114 -11.71 -3.72 4.25
CA ALA A 114 -11.07 -2.42 4.09
C ALA A 114 -9.65 -2.54 3.50
N LEU A 115 -9.24 -1.54 2.71
CA LEU A 115 -7.84 -1.34 2.35
C LEU A 115 -7.21 -0.28 3.25
N CYS A 116 -5.92 -0.39 3.55
CA CYS A 116 -5.12 0.65 4.20
C CYS A 116 -3.81 0.85 3.46
N GLY A 117 -3.77 1.88 2.61
CA GLY A 117 -2.64 2.17 1.73
C GLY A 117 -1.83 3.37 2.19
N PHE A 118 -0.51 3.31 1.99
CA PHE A 118 0.43 4.36 2.36
C PHE A 118 1.15 4.92 1.13
N SER A 119 1.19 6.24 0.92
CA SER A 119 1.94 6.86 -0.19
C SER A 119 1.55 6.26 -1.56
N ALA A 120 2.47 5.58 -2.25
CA ALA A 120 2.19 4.83 -3.48
C ALA A 120 1.26 3.61 -3.28
N GLY A 121 1.29 2.98 -2.11
CA GLY A 121 0.27 1.99 -1.72
C GLY A 121 -1.10 2.64 -1.51
N GLY A 122 -1.12 3.91 -1.06
CA GLY A 122 -2.33 4.75 -1.02
C GLY A 122 -2.89 5.00 -2.43
N HIS A 123 -2.01 5.32 -3.38
CA HIS A 123 -2.37 5.40 -4.81
C HIS A 123 -2.92 4.07 -5.32
N LEU A 124 -2.32 2.94 -4.96
CA LEU A 124 -2.78 1.62 -5.38
C LEU A 124 -4.17 1.30 -4.82
N CYS A 125 -4.41 1.57 -3.55
CA CYS A 125 -5.73 1.43 -2.92
C CYS A 125 -6.78 2.32 -3.59
N ALA A 126 -6.46 3.61 -3.77
CA ALA A 126 -7.35 4.55 -4.44
C ALA A 126 -7.61 4.15 -5.90
N SER A 127 -6.61 3.59 -6.59
CA SER A 127 -6.73 3.09 -7.96
C SER A 127 -7.75 1.96 -8.02
N LEU A 128 -7.67 0.97 -7.12
CA LEU A 128 -8.68 -0.08 -7.06
C LEU A 128 -10.06 0.49 -6.70
N CYS A 129 -10.14 1.48 -5.81
CA CYS A 129 -11.42 2.10 -5.44
C CYS A 129 -12.15 2.78 -6.60
N VAL A 130 -11.43 3.36 -7.56
CA VAL A 130 -12.04 4.08 -8.70
C VAL A 130 -12.08 3.25 -9.98
N HIS A 131 -11.18 2.27 -10.14
CA HIS A 131 -11.03 1.45 -11.35
C HIS A 131 -11.44 -0.02 -11.16
N PHE A 132 -12.04 -0.42 -10.03
CA PHE A 132 -12.35 -1.83 -9.75
C PHE A 132 -13.11 -2.53 -10.90
N GLY A 133 -14.03 -1.81 -11.56
CA GLY A 133 -14.83 -2.32 -12.68
C GLY A 133 -14.05 -2.61 -13.96
N ASP A 134 -12.87 -2.01 -14.11
CA ASP A 134 -12.03 -2.16 -15.31
C ASP A 134 -11.08 -3.37 -15.20
N ILE A 135 -10.90 -3.91 -13.98
CA ILE A 135 -9.88 -4.92 -13.70
C ILE A 135 -10.46 -6.33 -13.77
N ALA A 136 -10.14 -7.01 -14.87
CA ALA A 136 -10.42 -8.42 -15.06
C ALA A 136 -9.35 -9.31 -14.42
N ASP A 137 -9.80 -10.48 -13.99
CA ASP A 137 -9.00 -11.58 -13.52
C ASP A 137 -9.02 -12.72 -14.55
N GLN A 138 -7.87 -13.35 -14.80
CA GLN A 138 -7.75 -14.45 -15.75
C GLN A 138 -8.31 -15.78 -15.21
N ASP A 139 -8.37 -15.94 -13.89
CA ASP A 139 -8.99 -17.10 -13.25
C ASP A 139 -10.50 -16.86 -13.13
N PRO A 140 -11.35 -17.68 -13.77
CA PRO A 140 -12.80 -17.50 -13.73
C PRO A 140 -13.39 -17.53 -12.32
N GLU A 141 -12.79 -18.27 -11.38
CA GLU A 141 -13.28 -18.36 -10.01
C GLU A 141 -13.02 -17.07 -9.23
N TYR A 142 -11.89 -16.39 -9.47
CA TYR A 142 -11.64 -15.07 -8.90
C TYR A 142 -12.40 -13.99 -9.67
N GLN A 143 -12.53 -14.10 -11.00
CA GLN A 143 -13.27 -13.16 -11.83
C GLN A 143 -14.74 -13.01 -11.39
N ALA A 144 -15.35 -14.10 -10.93
CA ALA A 144 -16.72 -14.11 -10.41
C ALA A 144 -16.91 -13.43 -9.05
N VAL A 145 -15.83 -13.09 -8.34
CA VAL A 145 -15.85 -12.46 -7.02
C VAL A 145 -15.60 -10.96 -7.16
N SER A 146 -16.35 -10.11 -6.48
CA SER A 146 -16.09 -8.66 -6.50
C SER A 146 -14.66 -8.33 -6.01
N ASN A 147 -13.97 -7.43 -6.69
CA ASN A 147 -12.72 -6.81 -6.23
C ASN A 147 -12.93 -5.42 -5.62
N ARG A 148 -14.17 -4.90 -5.57
CA ARG A 148 -14.46 -3.62 -4.96
C ARG A 148 -14.20 -3.72 -3.44
N PRO A 149 -13.38 -2.85 -2.85
CA PRO A 149 -13.25 -2.76 -1.40
C PRO A 149 -14.53 -2.22 -0.74
N ASP A 150 -14.72 -2.51 0.53
CA ASP A 150 -15.87 -2.02 1.29
C ASP A 150 -15.58 -0.66 1.97
N ALA A 151 -14.29 -0.36 2.18
CA ALA A 151 -13.77 0.96 2.57
C ALA A 151 -12.28 1.08 2.21
N ALA A 152 -11.74 2.30 2.22
CA ALA A 152 -10.31 2.53 2.07
C ALA A 152 -9.78 3.60 3.02
N ILE A 153 -8.65 3.32 3.66
CA ILE A 153 -7.82 4.27 4.40
C ILE A 153 -6.65 4.65 3.48
N LEU A 154 -6.56 5.94 3.15
CA LEU A 154 -5.56 6.53 2.26
C LEU A 154 -4.64 7.43 3.09
N SER A 155 -3.47 6.91 3.42
CA SER A 155 -2.47 7.56 4.27
C SER A 155 -1.44 8.29 3.41
N TYR A 156 -1.39 9.63 3.51
CA TYR A 156 -0.55 10.53 2.72
C TYR A 156 -0.42 10.08 1.25
N PRO A 157 -1.56 9.86 0.56
CA PRO A 157 -1.57 9.11 -0.69
C PRO A 157 -1.00 9.93 -1.84
N VAL A 158 -0.30 9.25 -2.75
CA VAL A 158 -0.17 9.78 -4.12
C VAL A 158 -1.55 9.63 -4.79
N ILE A 159 -2.01 10.66 -5.51
CA ILE A 159 -3.35 10.69 -6.14
C ILE A 159 -3.30 11.16 -7.59
N THR A 160 -2.67 12.31 -7.84
CA THR A 160 -2.72 12.97 -9.14
C THR A 160 -1.44 12.74 -9.94
N SER A 161 -1.55 12.67 -11.26
CA SER A 161 -0.40 12.74 -12.17
C SER A 161 -0.12 14.19 -12.67
N GLY A 162 -0.95 15.15 -12.24
CA GLY A 162 -0.87 16.58 -12.57
C GLY A 162 0.23 17.36 -11.84
N GLU A 163 -0.05 18.61 -11.48
CA GLU A 163 0.92 19.54 -10.86
C GLU A 163 1.59 18.95 -9.60
N TYR A 164 0.78 18.33 -8.73
CA TYR A 164 1.20 17.82 -7.42
C TYR A 164 1.66 16.35 -7.42
N ALA A 165 1.97 15.78 -8.59
CA ALA A 165 2.31 14.37 -8.66
C ALA A 165 3.64 14.05 -7.98
N HIS A 166 3.69 12.89 -7.33
CA HIS A 166 4.95 12.23 -7.03
C HIS A 166 5.50 11.57 -8.31
N ARG A 167 6.41 12.29 -9.00
CA ARG A 167 6.90 11.90 -10.33
C ARG A 167 7.57 10.53 -10.38
N ASP A 168 8.30 10.13 -9.33
CA ASP A 168 8.95 8.82 -9.30
C ASP A 168 7.93 7.68 -9.25
N SER A 169 6.82 7.84 -8.50
CA SER A 169 5.72 6.85 -8.51
C SER A 169 5.11 6.71 -9.91
N MET A 170 4.88 7.84 -10.58
CA MET A 170 4.32 7.83 -11.95
C MET A 170 5.28 7.24 -12.96
N THR A 171 6.59 7.51 -12.81
CA THR A 171 7.64 6.94 -13.66
C THR A 171 7.76 5.43 -13.48
N ALA A 172 7.70 4.94 -12.23
CA ALA A 172 7.72 3.51 -11.93
C ALA A 172 6.52 2.77 -12.56
N LEU A 173 5.34 3.39 -12.54
CA LEU A 173 4.13 2.82 -13.13
C LEU A 173 4.16 2.87 -14.66
N LEU A 174 4.42 4.04 -15.23
CA LEU A 174 4.11 4.31 -16.63
C LEU A 174 5.35 4.34 -17.54
N GLY A 175 6.54 4.50 -16.97
CA GLY A 175 7.79 4.77 -17.68
C GLY A 175 8.12 6.26 -17.77
N SER A 176 9.25 6.58 -18.41
CA SER A 176 9.73 7.95 -18.56
C SER A 176 8.94 8.81 -19.56
N GLU A 177 8.21 8.17 -20.47
CA GLU A 177 7.43 8.82 -21.53
C GLU A 177 5.99 8.29 -21.54
N PRO A 178 5.20 8.57 -20.49
CA PRO A 178 3.81 8.11 -20.43
C PRO A 178 2.94 8.83 -21.44
N THR A 179 1.92 8.16 -21.96
CA THR A 179 0.92 8.84 -22.81
C THR A 179 0.01 9.74 -21.97
N VAL A 180 -0.70 10.65 -22.62
CA VAL A 180 -1.69 11.52 -21.95
C VAL A 180 -2.78 10.65 -21.32
N GLU A 181 -3.25 9.64 -22.03
CA GLU A 181 -4.29 8.72 -21.58
C GLU A 181 -3.84 7.93 -20.34
N GLU A 182 -2.58 7.49 -20.30
CA GLU A 182 -2.02 6.81 -19.12
C GLU A 182 -1.96 7.74 -17.90
N LEU A 183 -1.52 8.99 -18.10
CA LEU A 183 -1.49 10.00 -17.05
C LEU A 183 -2.89 10.35 -16.55
N GLU A 184 -3.87 10.44 -17.46
CA GLU A 184 -5.26 10.69 -17.09
C GLU A 184 -5.87 9.52 -16.34
N TYR A 185 -5.61 8.29 -16.77
CA TYR A 185 -6.05 7.08 -16.07
C TYR A 185 -5.47 6.99 -14.64
N MET A 186 -4.21 7.38 -14.45
CA MET A 186 -3.56 7.41 -13.13
C MET A 186 -3.75 8.72 -12.35
N SER A 187 -4.63 9.63 -12.79
CA SER A 187 -5.07 10.78 -12.00
C SER A 187 -6.38 10.46 -11.30
N LEU A 188 -6.29 9.84 -10.12
CA LEU A 188 -7.41 9.14 -9.50
C LEU A 188 -8.54 10.07 -9.05
N GLU A 189 -8.25 11.33 -8.77
CA GLU A 189 -9.24 12.36 -8.46
C GLU A 189 -10.25 12.60 -9.60
N LYS A 190 -9.88 12.24 -10.84
CA LYS A 190 -10.74 12.40 -12.02
C LYS A 190 -11.74 11.24 -12.20
N HIS A 191 -11.54 10.12 -11.50
CA HIS A 191 -12.28 8.88 -11.69
C HIS A 191 -13.19 8.51 -10.51
N VAL A 192 -13.25 9.37 -9.47
CA VAL A 192 -14.19 9.18 -8.37
C VAL A 192 -15.62 9.25 -8.90
N THR A 193 -16.43 8.25 -8.56
CA THR A 193 -17.86 8.16 -8.90
C THR A 193 -18.68 7.89 -7.64
N ALA A 194 -20.00 7.85 -7.76
CA ALA A 194 -20.88 7.47 -6.65
C ALA A 194 -20.69 5.99 -6.21
N GLU A 195 -20.03 5.16 -7.02
CA GLU A 195 -19.75 3.75 -6.70
C GLU A 195 -18.43 3.58 -5.93
N THR A 196 -17.55 4.59 -5.93
CA THR A 196 -16.31 4.58 -5.14
C THR A 196 -16.64 4.30 -3.66
N PRO A 197 -15.93 3.36 -3.01
CA PRO A 197 -16.20 3.01 -1.61
C PRO A 197 -15.90 4.19 -0.67
N PRO A 198 -16.48 4.17 0.55
CA PRO A 198 -16.15 5.16 1.57
C PRO A 198 -14.63 5.26 1.80
N CYS A 199 -14.12 6.48 1.98
CA CYS A 199 -12.69 6.72 2.14
C CYS A 199 -12.35 7.52 3.40
N PHE A 200 -11.35 7.08 4.15
CA PHE A 200 -10.69 7.85 5.19
C PHE A 200 -9.35 8.35 4.64
N LEU A 201 -9.11 9.65 4.66
CA LEU A 201 -7.87 10.25 4.21
C LEU A 201 -7.16 10.92 5.39
N TRP A 202 -5.84 10.77 5.45
CA TRP A 202 -5.04 11.62 6.32
C TRP A 202 -3.69 11.98 5.72
N GLN A 203 -3.16 13.14 6.08
CA GLN A 203 -1.85 13.62 5.63
C GLN A 203 -1.34 14.75 6.55
N THR A 204 -0.07 15.12 6.45
CA THR A 204 0.52 16.29 7.14
C THR A 204 0.65 17.47 6.18
N VAL A 205 0.47 18.71 6.67
CA VAL A 205 0.66 19.91 5.83
C VAL A 205 2.11 20.04 5.33
N THR A 206 3.07 19.60 6.14
CA THR A 206 4.51 19.74 5.86
C THR A 206 5.11 18.58 5.07
N ASP A 207 4.29 17.72 4.47
CA ASP A 207 4.78 16.61 3.63
C ASP A 207 5.54 17.15 2.41
N ALA A 208 6.86 16.98 2.43
CA ALA A 208 7.76 17.48 1.40
C ALA A 208 7.98 16.50 0.23
N THR A 209 7.40 15.29 0.31
CA THR A 209 7.57 14.24 -0.71
C THR A 209 6.32 14.14 -1.58
N VAL A 210 5.15 14.00 -0.94
CA VAL A 210 3.87 13.99 -1.62
C VAL A 210 3.11 15.22 -1.14
N PRO A 211 2.87 16.22 -2.00
CA PRO A 211 2.17 17.43 -1.58
C PRO A 211 0.79 17.11 -1.01
N VAL A 212 0.41 17.80 0.07
CA VAL A 212 -0.88 17.63 0.78
C VAL A 212 -2.09 17.80 -0.12
N GLU A 213 -1.92 18.52 -1.22
CA GLU A 213 -2.89 18.73 -2.30
C GLU A 213 -3.41 17.42 -2.89
N ASN A 214 -2.64 16.32 -2.88
CA ASN A 214 -3.13 15.01 -3.30
C ASN A 214 -4.37 14.60 -2.48
N SER A 215 -4.31 14.74 -1.15
CA SER A 215 -5.44 14.42 -0.28
C SER A 215 -6.60 15.41 -0.43
N TYR A 216 -6.32 16.71 -0.65
CA TYR A 216 -7.37 17.71 -0.91
C TYR A 216 -8.13 17.42 -2.21
N LEU A 217 -7.41 17.09 -3.29
CA LEU A 217 -8.00 16.78 -4.58
C LEU A 217 -8.95 15.58 -4.50
N PHE A 218 -8.52 14.49 -3.84
CA PHE A 218 -9.36 13.30 -3.71
C PHE A 218 -10.56 13.54 -2.79
N ALA A 219 -10.39 14.24 -1.66
CA ALA A 219 -11.49 14.58 -0.76
C ALA A 219 -12.54 15.46 -1.46
N GLU A 220 -12.12 16.44 -2.26
CA GLU A 220 -13.04 17.27 -3.05
C GLU A 220 -13.76 16.45 -4.13
N ALA A 221 -13.08 15.49 -4.76
CA ALA A 221 -13.69 14.56 -5.72
C ALA A 221 -14.74 13.65 -5.05
N CYS A 222 -14.45 13.11 -3.85
CA CYS A 222 -15.41 12.37 -3.04
C CYS A 222 -16.64 13.22 -2.71
N ARG A 223 -16.43 14.45 -2.24
CA ARG A 223 -17.51 15.40 -1.93
C ARG A 223 -18.40 15.69 -3.14
N ARG A 224 -17.82 15.91 -4.32
CA ARG A 224 -18.56 16.20 -5.57
C ARG A 224 -19.43 15.03 -6.02
N ASN A 225 -18.97 13.80 -5.79
CA ASN A 225 -19.66 12.59 -6.22
C ASN A 225 -20.54 11.94 -5.13
N GLY A 226 -20.64 12.57 -3.96
CA GLY A 226 -21.48 12.07 -2.86
C GLY A 226 -20.91 10.83 -2.14
N VAL A 227 -19.61 10.56 -2.28
CA VAL A 227 -18.92 9.46 -1.60
C VAL A 227 -18.75 9.81 -0.12
N CYS A 228 -19.04 8.87 0.78
CA CYS A 228 -18.79 9.07 2.21
C CYS A 228 -17.28 9.14 2.48
N PHE A 229 -16.81 10.18 3.13
CA PHE A 229 -15.40 10.28 3.49
C PHE A 229 -15.14 10.97 4.84
N ALA A 230 -13.95 10.77 5.37
CA ALA A 230 -13.35 11.60 6.41
C ALA A 230 -11.97 12.08 5.94
N HIS A 231 -11.59 13.31 6.27
CA HIS A 231 -10.29 13.87 5.88
C HIS A 231 -9.64 14.57 7.07
N HIS A 232 -8.48 14.07 7.48
CA HIS A 232 -7.71 14.58 8.62
C HIS A 232 -6.35 15.10 8.14
N VAL A 233 -6.17 16.43 8.17
CA VAL A 233 -4.88 17.04 7.85
C VAL A 233 -4.23 17.53 9.13
N PHE A 234 -3.07 16.95 9.46
CA PHE A 234 -2.29 17.26 10.65
C PHE A 234 -1.31 18.41 10.41
N SER A 235 -0.97 19.14 11.47
CA SER A 235 -0.25 20.41 11.37
C SER A 235 1.17 20.27 10.82
N GLU A 236 1.87 19.21 11.22
CA GLU A 236 3.24 18.93 10.82
C GLU A 236 3.58 17.43 10.88
N GLY A 237 4.68 17.06 10.22
CA GLY A 237 5.21 15.71 10.15
C GLY A 237 5.83 15.40 8.79
N VAL A 238 6.80 14.49 8.78
CA VAL A 238 7.52 14.06 7.57
C VAL A 238 6.69 13.06 6.75
N HIS A 239 7.05 12.84 5.49
CA HIS A 239 6.44 11.78 4.69
C HIS A 239 6.74 10.38 5.25
N GLY A 240 5.78 9.46 5.12
CA GLY A 240 6.00 8.04 5.45
C GLY A 240 6.03 7.76 6.95
N MET A 241 5.20 8.47 7.72
CA MET A 241 5.11 8.33 9.18
C MET A 241 4.46 7.02 9.65
N SER A 242 3.92 6.19 8.75
CA SER A 242 3.21 4.95 9.10
C SER A 242 2.21 5.18 10.23
N VAL A 243 2.27 4.40 11.32
CA VAL A 243 1.48 4.54 12.56
C VAL A 243 1.97 5.67 13.50
N ALA A 244 3.06 6.35 13.16
CA ALA A 244 3.64 7.48 13.91
C ALA A 244 3.87 7.18 15.41
N THR A 245 4.45 6.02 15.70
CA THR A 245 4.83 5.61 17.06
C THR A 245 6.34 5.72 17.30
N GLU A 246 6.76 5.62 18.56
CA GLU A 246 8.18 5.47 18.92
C GLU A 246 8.82 4.29 18.19
N GLN A 247 8.12 3.15 18.12
CA GLN A 247 8.61 1.96 17.43
C GLN A 247 8.89 2.22 15.94
N TRP A 248 8.03 3.01 15.27
CA TRP A 248 8.29 3.46 13.90
C TRP A 248 9.53 4.38 13.83
N LEU A 249 9.64 5.34 14.74
CA LEU A 249 10.75 6.30 14.77
C LEU A 249 12.10 5.60 15.00
N GLU A 250 12.13 4.58 15.86
CA GLU A 250 13.29 3.73 16.16
C GLU A 250 13.62 2.69 15.09
N ARG A 251 12.78 2.61 14.05
CA ARG A 251 12.88 1.68 12.94
C ARG A 251 12.75 0.20 13.32
N GLU A 252 11.85 -0.10 14.25
CA GLU A 252 11.65 -1.44 14.80
C GLU A 252 10.46 -2.15 14.13
N PHE A 253 10.55 -2.37 12.82
CA PHE A 253 9.47 -2.93 12.00
C PHE A 253 9.50 -4.47 11.83
N GLY A 254 10.37 -5.17 12.57
CA GLY A 254 10.52 -6.62 12.47
C GLY A 254 11.20 -7.10 11.18
N VAL A 255 10.84 -8.31 10.74
CA VAL A 255 11.39 -8.93 9.52
C VAL A 255 10.85 -8.21 8.29
N PRO A 256 11.70 -7.71 7.36
CA PRO A 256 11.25 -6.94 6.20
C PRO A 256 10.77 -7.86 5.06
N TYR A 257 9.76 -8.70 5.33
CA TYR A 257 9.24 -9.67 4.34
C TYR A 257 8.69 -8.99 3.08
N THR A 258 8.21 -7.75 3.17
CA THR A 258 7.76 -6.95 2.03
C THR A 258 8.86 -6.60 1.03
N LEU A 259 10.14 -6.73 1.42
CA LEU A 259 11.30 -6.49 0.55
C LEU A 259 11.78 -7.75 -0.21
N GLU A 260 10.98 -8.83 -0.23
CA GLU A 260 11.38 -10.08 -0.90
C GLU A 260 11.73 -9.89 -2.38
N GLN A 261 10.93 -9.12 -3.14
CA GLN A 261 11.25 -8.82 -4.54
C GLN A 261 12.57 -8.07 -4.69
N ILE A 262 12.86 -7.12 -3.78
CA ILE A 262 14.12 -6.37 -3.80
C ILE A 262 15.31 -7.29 -3.56
N ARG A 263 15.17 -8.25 -2.64
CA ARG A 263 16.21 -9.25 -2.37
C ARG A 263 16.46 -10.15 -3.57
N MET A 264 15.40 -10.60 -4.24
CA MET A 264 15.49 -11.42 -5.45
C MET A 264 16.11 -10.67 -6.62
N LEU A 265 15.72 -9.40 -6.81
CA LEU A 265 16.35 -8.50 -7.77
C LEU A 265 17.85 -8.35 -7.50
N ALA A 266 18.25 -8.06 -6.26
CA ALA A 266 19.65 -7.88 -5.91
C ALA A 266 20.50 -9.14 -6.18
N ASP A 267 19.97 -10.33 -5.92
CA ASP A 267 20.61 -11.61 -6.28
C ASP A 267 20.70 -11.78 -7.80
N ALA A 268 19.64 -11.44 -8.54
CA ALA A 268 19.65 -11.49 -10.01
C ALA A 268 20.70 -10.56 -10.62
N VAL A 269 20.81 -9.32 -10.12
CA VAL A 269 21.84 -8.35 -10.51
C VAL A 269 23.24 -8.91 -10.22
N SER A 270 23.45 -9.40 -8.99
CA SER A 270 24.74 -9.96 -8.56
C SER A 270 25.18 -11.17 -9.42
N ARG A 271 24.23 -11.92 -9.98
CA ARG A 271 24.48 -13.08 -10.84
C ARG A 271 24.55 -12.73 -12.34
N GLY A 272 24.46 -11.45 -12.71
CA GLY A 272 24.51 -11.00 -14.10
C GLY A 272 23.27 -11.39 -14.91
N LYS A 273 22.11 -11.57 -14.27
CA LYS A 273 20.82 -11.84 -14.95
C LYS A 273 20.11 -10.57 -15.42
N THR A 274 20.73 -9.40 -15.22
CA THR A 274 20.20 -8.09 -15.61
C THR A 274 21.26 -7.33 -16.42
N SER A 275 20.89 -6.20 -17.01
CA SER A 275 21.83 -5.31 -17.71
C SER A 275 22.70 -4.45 -16.77
N TYR A 276 22.41 -4.44 -15.46
CA TYR A 276 23.14 -3.63 -14.49
C TYR A 276 24.48 -4.27 -14.10
N PRO A 277 25.49 -3.45 -13.72
CA PRO A 277 26.75 -3.96 -13.19
C PRO A 277 26.52 -4.86 -11.96
N GLN A 278 27.23 -5.98 -11.84
CA GLN A 278 26.98 -7.00 -10.80
C GLN A 278 27.18 -6.45 -9.38
N GLU A 279 28.12 -5.52 -9.21
CA GLU A 279 28.37 -4.80 -7.95
C GLU A 279 27.14 -4.06 -7.43
N LYS A 280 26.23 -3.66 -8.34
CA LYS A 280 24.99 -2.97 -7.98
C LYS A 280 24.08 -3.82 -7.10
N GLY A 281 24.16 -5.15 -7.19
CA GLY A 281 23.39 -6.05 -6.33
C GLY A 281 23.74 -5.90 -4.85
N ALA A 282 25.04 -5.77 -4.53
CA ALA A 282 25.48 -5.54 -3.16
C ALA A 282 25.10 -4.14 -2.65
N GLU A 283 25.13 -3.12 -3.53
CA GLU A 283 24.65 -1.78 -3.21
C GLU A 283 23.16 -1.79 -2.86
N ILE A 284 22.32 -2.44 -3.67
CA ILE A 284 20.88 -2.59 -3.41
C ILE A 284 20.64 -3.23 -2.03
N LEU A 285 21.32 -4.35 -1.72
CA LEU A 285 21.17 -4.98 -0.41
C LEU A 285 21.53 -4.02 0.73
N SER A 286 22.59 -3.23 0.57
CA SER A 286 22.99 -2.26 1.60
C SER A 286 22.01 -1.10 1.72
N ASP A 287 21.50 -0.56 0.62
CA ASP A 287 20.57 0.58 0.61
C ASP A 287 19.24 0.26 1.29
N PHE A 288 18.79 -0.99 1.15
CA PHE A 288 17.59 -1.50 1.79
C PHE A 288 17.84 -2.16 3.16
N GLY A 289 19.08 -2.16 3.67
CA GLY A 289 19.42 -2.75 4.98
C GLY A 289 19.29 -4.27 5.03
N LEU A 290 19.35 -4.94 3.87
CA LEU A 290 19.27 -6.40 3.70
C LEU A 290 20.65 -7.08 3.84
N ASP A 291 21.72 -6.30 4.05
CA ASP A 291 23.07 -6.76 4.36
C ASP A 291 23.31 -7.02 5.87
N GLY A 292 22.26 -6.86 6.69
CA GLY A 292 22.31 -7.04 8.15
C GLY A 292 22.82 -5.83 8.93
N LYS A 293 23.11 -4.70 8.25
CA LYS A 293 23.57 -3.47 8.91
C LYS A 293 22.39 -2.51 9.07
N LYS A 294 22.05 -2.17 10.33
CA LYS A 294 21.08 -1.11 10.61
C LYS A 294 21.72 0.24 10.23
N LYS A 295 21.18 0.90 9.21
CA LYS A 295 21.52 2.29 8.87
C LYS A 295 20.66 3.24 9.69
N GLU A 296 21.25 4.27 10.27
CA GLU A 296 20.47 5.36 10.86
C GLU A 296 19.78 6.17 9.75
N LYS A 297 18.47 6.38 9.88
CA LYS A 297 17.71 7.21 8.94
C LYS A 297 17.72 8.69 9.35
N TRP A 298 17.78 8.94 10.65
CA TRP A 298 17.60 10.27 11.22
C TRP A 298 18.82 10.69 12.03
N THR A 299 19.24 11.94 11.88
CA THR A 299 20.15 12.57 12.86
C THR A 299 19.43 12.74 14.20
N PRO A 300 20.15 12.88 15.33
CA PRO A 300 19.53 13.12 16.63
C PRO A 300 18.59 14.34 16.65
N GLY A 301 18.95 15.41 15.94
CA GLY A 301 18.11 16.61 15.81
C GLY A 301 16.82 16.36 15.01
N GLN A 302 16.91 15.64 13.89
CA GLN A 302 15.72 15.24 13.13
C GLN A 302 14.81 14.34 13.95
N LYS A 303 15.39 13.40 14.70
CA LYS A 303 14.63 12.47 15.54
C LYS A 303 13.85 13.20 16.64
N ALA A 304 14.47 14.18 17.30
CA ALA A 304 13.79 15.02 18.29
C ALA A 304 12.63 15.82 17.67
N ALA A 305 12.85 16.43 16.50
CA ALA A 305 11.80 17.17 15.81
C ALA A 305 10.63 16.26 15.38
N ILE A 306 10.92 15.05 14.87
CA ILE A 306 9.89 14.09 14.47
C ILE A 306 9.13 13.57 15.71
N HIS A 307 9.84 13.30 16.81
CA HIS A 307 9.24 12.84 18.06
C HIS A 307 8.12 13.77 18.55
N ASP A 308 8.30 15.09 18.42
CA ASP A 308 7.29 16.07 18.83
C ASP A 308 5.98 15.97 18.01
N THR A 309 6.05 15.46 16.78
CA THR A 309 4.89 15.26 15.89
C THR A 309 4.13 13.95 16.13
N LEU A 310 4.76 12.95 16.76
CA LEU A 310 4.21 11.60 16.91
C LEU A 310 2.87 11.60 17.62
N LYS A 311 2.71 12.42 18.66
CA LYS A 311 1.48 12.45 19.45
C LYS A 311 0.28 12.99 18.65
N GLU A 312 0.49 13.99 17.81
CA GLU A 312 -0.58 14.55 16.99
C GLU A 312 -0.95 13.57 15.87
N VAL A 313 0.04 13.10 15.12
CA VAL A 313 -0.20 12.24 13.95
C VAL A 313 -0.64 10.83 14.36
N GLY A 314 -0.06 10.27 15.42
CA GLY A 314 -0.28 8.90 15.87
C GLY A 314 -1.69 8.58 16.36
N ILE A 315 -2.60 9.56 16.45
CA ILE A 315 -4.02 9.31 16.73
C ILE A 315 -4.80 8.83 15.50
N TRP A 316 -4.22 8.93 14.29
CA TRP A 316 -4.94 8.60 13.05
C TRP A 316 -5.51 7.17 13.01
N PRO A 317 -4.85 6.10 13.54
CA PRO A 317 -5.43 4.77 13.50
C PRO A 317 -6.74 4.68 14.28
N GLN A 318 -6.80 5.33 15.46
CA GLN A 318 -8.00 5.42 16.28
C GLN A 318 -9.11 6.21 15.56
N LEU A 319 -8.77 7.32 14.89
CA LEU A 319 -9.74 8.09 14.11
C LEU A 319 -10.31 7.27 12.96
N ALA A 320 -9.47 6.49 12.28
CA ALA A 320 -9.88 5.61 11.20
C ALA A 320 -10.79 4.48 11.70
N GLU A 321 -10.46 3.88 12.85
CA GLU A 321 -11.26 2.82 13.48
C GLU A 321 -12.66 3.33 13.87
N GLU A 322 -12.74 4.47 14.57
CA GLU A 322 -14.02 5.08 14.94
C GLU A 322 -14.87 5.41 13.70
N TRP A 323 -14.23 5.84 12.63
CA TRP A 323 -14.90 6.09 11.35
C TRP A 323 -15.39 4.80 10.68
N LEU A 324 -14.56 3.74 10.62
CA LEU A 324 -14.93 2.42 10.09
C LEU A 324 -16.11 1.82 10.86
N ASN A 325 -16.03 1.83 12.19
CA ASN A 325 -17.10 1.38 13.08
C ASN A 325 -18.42 2.13 12.83
N LYS A 326 -18.36 3.41 12.47
CA LYS A 326 -19.55 4.21 12.14
C LYS A 326 -20.14 3.86 10.78
N ILE A 327 -19.33 3.52 9.77
CA ILE A 327 -19.84 3.21 8.43
C ILE A 327 -20.38 1.79 8.32
N TRP A 328 -19.82 0.81 9.05
CA TRP A 328 -20.27 -0.58 9.00
C TRP A 328 -21.44 -0.89 9.94
N LYS A 329 -21.76 -0.01 10.88
CA LYS A 329 -22.99 -0.10 11.70
C LYS A 329 -24.25 0.40 10.98
N LYS A 330 -24.13 0.95 9.77
CA LYS A 330 -25.26 1.50 8.98
C LYS A 330 -25.83 0.45 8.06
#